data_AF-A0AAE1QP20-F1
#
_entry.id   AF-A0AAE1QP20-F1
#
_cell.length_a   1.000
_cell.length_b   1.000
_cell.length_c   1.000
_cell.angle_alpha   90.00
_cell.angle_beta   90.00
_cell.angle_gamma   90.00
#
_symmetry.space_group_name_H-M   'P 1'
#
loop_
_entity.id
_entity.type
_entity.pdbx_description
1 polymer ?
#
loop_
_entity_poly.entity_id
_entity_poly.type
_entity_poly.pdbx_seq_one_letter_code
_entity_poly.pdbx_strand_id
1 'polypeptide(L)'
;MSCEDEMICDEDNNTLKDSKKNTVIKNDLEDFFNDSDGADDPTGLEGAAFQSRLPYDKMTPLEVQYFPDLGAVVVTGLGGNPMTVIAKQINMQLNKIKAKCPLYESTGHTVPKEKDEMVEREFNRLLEATSYLSTAIDFLDKEGQSVSLGQALEWVIQLQEKNVKEKQIQHLKAIIDLQEKLKENQTKLGQMKIKIEEISLHHKELSEMKNRDVNNEFTFRLKTKELLNACKQWDDLNEQQKEIEEKLENLEINPPNDVYLSSRDRQILDWHFANLEFANSTPLQNLSLKHWDQDDDFEFTGSHLTVGNGYSCVPIAMMETLPSDTVILNRAVKEIKVNPNGVEVVCYDPRQQSSENGNSNSNNNKHNQIYQADAVLCTLPLGVLKQSVKTTEEIPMNIIEFNPPLPEWKTQVIQRLGFGNLNKVILCFDRVFWDSDSNLFGHIGATTGSRGELFLFFNIYKSPVLMALVAGEAATIMENVSDDVIVGRCITVLKNIFGASNVLTPKETLVTRWKTDPWSKGAFSYVGTAASGNDYDVMAIPLNYAAFTNCTTNGSETTSNGNNTSSSTNQQRKLVSRLFFAGEHTIRNYPATVHGALLSGLREASKIADQFIGSPV
;
A
#
# COMPACT_ATOMS: atom_id res chain seq x y z
N MET A 1 3.18 49.58 16.30
CA MET A 1 3.10 50.61 17.34
C MET A 1 2.62 49.91 18.59
N SER A 2 3.57 49.41 19.41
CA SER A 2 4.05 50.03 20.68
C SER A 2 3.42 49.22 21.82
N CYS A 3 4.09 48.61 22.78
CA CYS A 3 5.42 48.77 23.41
C CYS A 3 5.71 47.42 24.13
N GLU A 4 6.93 46.86 24.16
CA GLU A 4 7.98 47.08 25.19
C GLU A 4 7.46 46.66 26.60
N ASP A 5 8.05 45.76 27.39
CA ASP A 5 9.47 45.64 27.78
C ASP A 5 9.80 44.35 28.57
N GLU A 6 11.10 43.99 28.52
CA GLU A 6 12.02 43.44 29.56
C GLU A 6 11.70 42.08 30.23
N MET A 7 12.47 41.00 30.04
CA MET A 7 13.88 40.73 30.40
C MET A 7 14.14 40.70 31.93
N ILE A 8 14.20 39.51 32.56
CA ILE A 8 15.06 39.19 33.72
C ILE A 8 15.46 37.69 33.65
N CYS A 9 16.76 37.45 33.59
CA CYS A 9 17.42 36.19 33.90
C CYS A 9 17.73 36.14 35.40
N ASP A 10 17.67 34.98 36.04
CA ASP A 10 18.49 34.69 37.22
C ASP A 10 18.89 33.21 37.20
N GLU A 11 20.20 32.99 37.02
CA GLU A 11 20.91 31.79 37.45
C GLU A 11 21.06 31.85 38.97
N ASP A 12 20.93 30.71 39.67
CA ASP A 12 21.79 30.50 40.83
C ASP A 12 22.13 29.03 41.07
N ASN A 13 23.43 28.86 41.30
CA ASN A 13 24.17 27.63 41.49
C ASN A 13 24.01 27.07 42.90
N ASN A 14 24.01 25.73 43.06
CA ASN A 14 24.92 25.10 44.02
C ASN A 14 25.16 23.59 43.78
N THR A 15 26.27 23.31 43.11
CA THR A 15 27.41 22.44 43.54
C THR A 15 27.36 21.88 44.98
N LEU A 16 27.94 20.72 45.37
CA LEU A 16 28.98 19.83 44.84
C LEU A 16 29.16 18.61 45.80
N LYS A 17 29.83 17.56 45.28
CA LYS A 17 30.66 16.50 45.92
C LYS A 17 30.08 15.08 45.86
N ASP A 18 30.48 14.28 44.86
CA ASP A 18 31.75 13.52 44.71
C ASP A 18 31.87 12.28 45.62
N SER A 19 31.86 11.09 45.00
CA SER A 19 33.02 10.19 45.09
C SER A 19 33.08 9.22 43.90
N LYS A 20 34.24 9.27 43.24
CA LYS A 20 34.68 8.44 42.11
C LYS A 20 34.93 6.99 42.53
N LYS A 21 34.73 6.05 41.59
CA LYS A 21 35.78 5.10 41.18
C LYS A 21 35.53 4.55 39.77
N ASN A 22 36.53 4.78 38.92
CA ASN A 22 36.80 4.26 37.58
C ASN A 22 36.67 2.72 37.51
N THR A 23 36.44 2.07 36.36
CA THR A 23 37.48 1.76 35.36
C THR A 23 36.87 1.26 34.03
N VAL A 24 37.21 1.95 32.92
CA VAL A 24 37.68 1.50 31.57
C VAL A 24 37.35 0.04 31.19
N ILE A 25 36.68 -0.27 30.06
CA ILE A 25 37.29 -0.49 28.73
C ILE A 25 36.35 -0.05 27.58
N LYS A 26 36.91 0.72 26.64
CA LYS A 26 36.43 1.00 25.28
C LYS A 26 37.19 0.08 24.31
N ASN A 27 36.55 -0.18 23.16
CA ASN A 27 37.03 -0.82 21.92
C ASN A 27 36.68 -2.30 21.81
N ASP A 28 35.83 -2.62 20.82
CA ASP A 28 35.83 -3.85 19.99
C ASP A 28 34.55 -3.86 19.12
N LEU A 29 34.46 -2.95 18.15
CA LEU A 29 33.36 -2.90 17.17
C LEU A 29 33.83 -2.57 15.74
N GLU A 30 35.13 -2.64 15.45
CA GLU A 30 35.69 -2.25 14.13
C GLU A 30 36.42 -3.36 13.35
N ASP A 31 36.43 -4.62 13.80
CA ASP A 31 37.13 -5.72 13.11
C ASP A 31 36.19 -6.76 12.45
N PHE A 32 35.20 -6.32 11.65
CA PHE A 32 34.35 -7.23 10.86
C PHE A 32 34.50 -7.14 9.34
N PHE A 33 35.50 -6.39 8.85
CA PHE A 33 35.83 -6.36 7.43
C PHE A 33 37.29 -6.78 7.22
N ASN A 34 37.53 -8.06 6.92
CA ASN A 34 38.60 -8.50 6.03
C ASN A 34 38.39 -9.96 5.57
N ASP A 35 38.76 -10.18 4.31
CA ASP A 35 38.47 -11.31 3.42
C ASP A 35 38.93 -12.70 3.89
N SER A 36 38.27 -13.73 3.36
CA SER A 36 39.01 -14.82 2.69
C SER A 36 38.13 -15.58 1.69
N ASP A 37 38.65 -15.66 0.46
CA ASP A 37 38.23 -16.55 -0.61
C ASP A 37 38.39 -18.03 -0.19
N GLY A 38 37.37 -18.83 -0.46
CA GLY A 38 37.40 -20.28 -0.38
C GLY A 38 36.40 -20.84 -1.38
N ALA A 39 36.90 -21.26 -2.54
CA ALA A 39 36.13 -21.97 -3.54
C ALA A 39 35.96 -23.43 -3.09
N ASP A 40 34.75 -23.81 -2.71
CA ASP A 40 34.37 -25.21 -2.53
C ASP A 40 33.23 -25.56 -3.51
N ASP A 41 33.47 -26.67 -4.21
CA ASP A 41 32.70 -27.29 -5.28
C ASP A 41 31.38 -27.92 -4.77
N PRO A 42 30.18 -27.53 -5.27
CA PRO A 42 28.92 -28.09 -4.82
C PRO A 42 28.47 -29.23 -5.74
N THR A 43 29.05 -30.43 -5.55
CA THR A 43 28.40 -31.67 -6.00
C THR A 43 28.03 -32.52 -4.80
N GLY A 44 26.86 -32.26 -4.23
CA GLY A 44 26.31 -33.08 -3.14
C GLY A 44 24.91 -32.65 -2.70
N LEU A 45 23.90 -33.42 -3.13
CA LEU A 45 22.61 -33.61 -2.45
C LEU A 45 21.63 -32.42 -2.26
N GLU A 46 21.89 -31.20 -2.76
CA GLU A 46 20.93 -30.06 -2.64
C GLU A 46 19.68 -30.13 -3.55
N GLY A 47 19.52 -31.16 -4.37
CA GLY A 47 18.51 -31.16 -5.44
C GLY A 47 17.15 -31.80 -5.15
N ALA A 48 16.93 -32.47 -4.01
CA ALA A 48 15.75 -33.34 -3.84
C ALA A 48 14.58 -32.69 -3.08
N ALA A 49 14.86 -31.73 -2.19
CA ALA A 49 13.86 -31.15 -1.28
C ALA A 49 13.01 -30.02 -1.89
N PHE A 50 13.33 -29.58 -3.11
CA PHE A 50 12.67 -28.43 -3.77
C PHE A 50 11.97 -28.78 -5.09
N GLN A 51 11.90 -30.07 -5.44
CA GLN A 51 11.28 -30.58 -6.67
C GLN A 51 9.73 -30.56 -6.65
N SER A 52 9.08 -29.69 -5.86
CA SER A 52 7.61 -29.67 -5.77
C SER A 52 6.94 -28.29 -5.60
N ARG A 53 7.60 -27.19 -5.98
CA ARG A 53 6.99 -25.84 -5.95
C ARG A 53 6.97 -25.26 -7.35
N LEU A 54 5.77 -25.02 -7.89
CA LEU A 54 5.50 -24.53 -9.26
C LEU A 54 6.02 -25.47 -10.37
N PRO A 55 5.61 -25.37 -11.65
CA PRO A 55 6.03 -26.34 -12.66
C PRO A 55 7.53 -26.22 -12.88
N TYR A 56 8.29 -27.02 -12.14
CA TYR A 56 9.75 -27.11 -12.15
C TYR A 56 10.28 -27.74 -13.45
N ASP A 57 9.43 -27.95 -14.46
CA ASP A 57 9.86 -28.34 -15.80
C ASP A 57 10.67 -27.23 -16.52
N LYS A 58 11.05 -26.13 -15.83
CA LYS A 58 11.68 -24.96 -16.47
C LYS A 58 12.91 -24.35 -15.79
N MET A 59 13.31 -24.72 -14.57
CA MET A 59 14.50 -24.11 -13.93
C MET A 59 15.71 -25.03 -13.94
N THR A 60 16.77 -24.57 -14.60
CA THR A 60 18.11 -25.14 -14.56
C THR A 60 18.82 -24.80 -13.24
N PRO A 61 19.83 -25.60 -12.81
CA PRO A 61 20.63 -25.29 -11.63
C PRO A 61 21.28 -23.90 -11.65
N LEU A 62 21.61 -23.42 -12.86
CA LEU A 62 22.17 -22.09 -13.09
C LEU A 62 21.15 -21.00 -12.77
N GLU A 63 19.89 -21.20 -13.16
CA GLU A 63 18.79 -20.29 -12.84
C GLU A 63 18.52 -20.23 -11.34
N VAL A 64 18.58 -21.36 -10.61
CA VAL A 64 18.44 -21.36 -9.13
C VAL A 64 19.55 -20.53 -8.46
N GLN A 65 20.77 -20.58 -8.98
CA GLN A 65 21.89 -19.77 -8.49
C GLN A 65 21.71 -18.27 -8.78
N TYR A 66 21.02 -17.90 -9.86
CA TYR A 66 20.73 -16.51 -10.22
C TYR A 66 19.41 -15.97 -9.63
N PHE A 67 18.47 -16.85 -9.26
CA PHE A 67 17.10 -16.52 -8.86
C PHE A 67 16.77 -17.02 -7.45
N PRO A 68 17.48 -16.52 -6.43
CA PRO A 68 17.31 -17.10 -5.11
C PRO A 68 15.93 -16.80 -4.49
N ASP A 69 15.21 -15.76 -4.98
CA ASP A 69 13.89 -15.36 -4.46
C ASP A 69 12.86 -14.91 -5.51
N LEU A 70 11.84 -15.75 -5.73
CA LEU A 70 10.66 -15.40 -6.53
C LEU A 70 9.48 -14.89 -5.69
N GLY A 71 9.44 -15.24 -4.40
CA GLY A 71 8.37 -14.90 -3.45
C GLY A 71 8.77 -13.76 -2.52
N ALA A 72 8.83 -14.03 -1.22
CA ALA A 72 9.30 -13.04 -0.25
C ALA A 72 10.77 -12.66 -0.51
N VAL A 73 11.10 -11.37 -0.38
CA VAL A 73 12.46 -10.82 -0.58
C VAL A 73 12.90 -9.92 0.57
N VAL A 74 11.95 -9.31 1.27
CA VAL A 74 12.20 -8.26 2.26
C VAL A 74 11.99 -8.79 3.68
N VAL A 75 12.93 -8.48 4.57
CA VAL A 75 12.77 -8.57 6.03
C VAL A 75 12.45 -7.16 6.54
N THR A 76 11.28 -7.00 7.15
CA THR A 76 10.78 -5.70 7.63
C THR A 76 11.25 -5.41 9.05
N GLY A 77 12.29 -4.58 9.18
CA GLY A 77 12.89 -4.27 10.48
C GLY A 77 13.49 -5.48 11.19
N LEU A 78 14.37 -5.24 12.16
CA LEU A 78 14.95 -6.30 13.00
C LEU A 78 14.56 -6.18 14.48
N GLY A 79 14.16 -4.99 14.92
CA GLY A 79 13.75 -4.76 16.30
C GLY A 79 12.38 -5.35 16.57
N GLY A 80 12.33 -6.46 17.32
CA GLY A 80 11.11 -7.21 17.62
C GLY A 80 10.79 -8.34 16.62
N ASN A 81 11.47 -8.37 15.47
CA ASN A 81 11.19 -9.33 14.41
C ASN A 81 11.78 -10.72 14.73
N PRO A 82 11.00 -11.82 14.73
CA PRO A 82 11.52 -13.17 14.98
C PRO A 82 12.50 -13.64 13.90
N MET A 83 12.47 -13.06 12.69
CA MET A 83 13.46 -13.33 11.66
C MET A 83 14.87 -12.95 12.08
N THR A 84 15.05 -12.03 13.02
CA THR A 84 16.35 -11.70 13.61
C THR A 84 16.99 -12.90 14.30
N VAL A 85 16.19 -13.74 14.95
CA VAL A 85 16.67 -14.96 15.60
C VAL A 85 17.05 -16.00 14.56
N ILE A 86 16.17 -16.24 13.58
CA ILE A 86 16.42 -17.18 12.48
C ILE A 86 17.68 -16.79 11.70
N ALA A 87 17.83 -15.51 11.37
CA ALA A 87 18.96 -15.00 10.62
C ALA A 87 20.30 -15.30 11.31
N LYS A 88 20.35 -15.22 12.64
CA LYS A 88 21.53 -15.60 13.44
C LYS A 88 21.78 -17.10 13.45
N GLN A 89 20.73 -17.91 13.50
CA GLN A 89 20.84 -19.38 13.55
C GLN A 89 21.40 -19.96 12.25
N ILE A 90 21.04 -19.38 11.10
CA ILE A 90 21.38 -19.93 9.77
C ILE A 90 22.43 -19.10 9.03
N ASN A 91 23.02 -18.09 9.67
CA ASN A 91 23.96 -17.15 9.05
C ASN A 91 23.40 -16.49 7.76
N MET A 92 22.16 -16.01 7.85
CA MET A 92 21.44 -15.38 6.74
C MET A 92 22.08 -14.05 6.34
N GLN A 93 22.37 -13.85 5.05
CA GLN A 93 22.99 -12.62 4.57
C GLN A 93 21.95 -11.52 4.41
N LEU A 94 21.92 -10.56 5.34
CA LEU A 94 20.97 -9.45 5.31
C LEU A 94 21.63 -8.15 4.83
N ASN A 95 21.07 -7.55 3.78
CA ASN A 95 21.56 -6.30 3.19
C ASN A 95 20.53 -5.18 3.39
N LYS A 96 20.94 -4.04 3.95
CA LYS A 96 20.04 -2.89 4.10
C LYS A 96 19.61 -2.36 2.73
N ILE A 97 18.32 -2.03 2.60
CA ILE A 97 17.79 -1.34 1.42
C ILE A 97 18.02 0.16 1.58
N LYS A 98 18.76 0.76 0.65
CA LYS A 98 18.91 2.22 0.57
C LYS A 98 17.59 2.86 0.14
N ALA A 99 17.16 3.92 0.82
CA ALA A 99 15.89 4.59 0.57
C ALA A 99 15.83 5.39 -0.75
N LYS A 100 16.98 5.69 -1.37
CA LYS A 100 17.04 6.46 -2.62
C LYS A 100 16.33 5.69 -3.75
N CYS A 101 15.26 6.27 -4.29
CA CYS A 101 14.50 5.75 -5.42
C CYS A 101 14.36 6.85 -6.50
N PRO A 102 15.25 6.94 -7.50
CA PRO A 102 15.02 7.86 -8.61
C PRO A 102 13.81 7.39 -9.43
N LEU A 103 12.91 8.31 -9.75
CA LEU A 103 11.77 8.08 -10.63
C LEU A 103 12.10 8.50 -12.06
N TYR A 104 11.74 7.65 -13.02
CA TYR A 104 11.91 7.90 -14.45
C TYR A 104 10.56 7.97 -15.15
N GLU A 105 10.41 8.98 -16.01
CA GLU A 105 9.25 9.08 -16.89
C GLU A 105 9.33 8.09 -18.04
N SER A 106 8.22 7.90 -18.75
CA SER A 106 8.16 7.06 -19.96
C SER A 106 9.15 7.48 -21.05
N THR A 107 9.58 8.75 -21.04
CA THR A 107 10.61 9.29 -21.95
C THR A 107 12.04 8.94 -21.54
N GLY A 108 12.25 8.36 -20.36
CA GLY A 108 13.57 8.04 -19.79
C GLY A 108 14.21 9.14 -18.97
N HIS A 109 13.60 10.33 -18.88
CA HIS A 109 14.11 11.42 -18.05
C HIS A 109 13.77 11.21 -16.57
N THR A 110 14.69 11.60 -15.69
CA THR A 110 14.46 11.59 -14.24
C THR A 110 13.48 12.70 -13.82
N VAL A 111 12.59 12.38 -12.88
CA VAL A 111 11.76 13.40 -12.23
C VAL A 111 12.64 14.33 -11.39
N PRO A 112 12.48 15.66 -11.51
CA PRO A 112 13.20 16.60 -10.65
C PRO A 112 12.88 16.37 -9.18
N LYS A 113 13.90 16.42 -8.32
CA LYS A 113 13.77 16.16 -6.88
C LYS A 113 12.66 16.99 -6.20
N GLU A 114 12.55 18.27 -6.53
CA GLU A 114 11.51 19.15 -5.96
C GLU A 114 10.08 18.69 -6.34
N LYS A 115 9.92 18.12 -7.54
CA LYS A 115 8.63 17.58 -8.01
C LYS A 115 8.31 16.25 -7.33
N ASP A 116 9.30 15.38 -7.19
CA ASP A 116 9.20 14.12 -6.45
C ASP A 116 8.72 14.38 -5.01
N GLU A 117 9.44 15.24 -4.26
CA GLU A 117 9.10 15.61 -2.88
C GLU A 117 7.76 16.37 -2.76
N MET A 118 7.36 17.15 -3.77
CA MET A 118 6.06 17.82 -3.79
C MET A 118 4.92 16.81 -3.93
N VAL A 119 5.02 15.87 -4.87
CA VAL A 119 3.97 14.88 -5.12
C VAL A 119 3.91 13.84 -3.99
N GLU A 120 5.05 13.44 -3.44
CA GLU A 120 5.09 12.55 -2.27
C GLU A 120 4.40 13.17 -1.05
N ARG A 121 4.64 14.46 -0.77
CA ARG A 121 3.93 15.18 0.30
C ARG A 121 2.44 15.24 0.06
N GLU A 122 2.01 15.44 -1.19
CA GLU A 122 0.60 15.45 -1.53
C GLU A 122 -0.03 14.05 -1.41
N PHE A 123 0.66 13.00 -1.83
CA PHE A 123 0.25 11.61 -1.61
C PHE A 123 0.00 11.33 -0.12
N ASN A 124 0.94 11.71 0.76
CA ASN A 124 0.77 11.53 2.21
C ASN A 124 -0.40 12.35 2.77
N ARG A 125 -0.57 13.60 2.30
CA ARG A 125 -1.71 14.45 2.70
C ARG A 125 -3.06 13.86 2.27
N LEU A 126 -3.12 13.21 1.10
CA LEU A 126 -4.31 12.49 0.65
C LEU A 126 -4.63 11.31 1.57
N LEU A 127 -3.62 10.52 1.97
CA LEU A 127 -3.82 9.42 2.92
C LEU A 127 -4.31 9.90 4.29
N GLU A 128 -3.70 10.96 4.84
CA GLU A 128 -4.15 11.59 6.09
C GLU A 128 -5.61 12.06 6.00
N ALA A 129 -5.99 12.67 4.87
CA ALA A 129 -7.37 13.08 4.63
C ALA A 129 -8.34 11.89 4.59
N THR A 130 -7.94 10.77 3.97
CA THR A 130 -8.78 9.55 3.97
C THR A 130 -8.89 8.93 5.37
N SER A 131 -7.83 8.96 6.17
CA SER A 131 -7.86 8.52 7.57
C SER A 131 -8.82 9.39 8.40
N TYR A 132 -8.81 10.71 8.18
CA TYR A 132 -9.78 11.62 8.78
C TYR A 132 -11.23 11.30 8.36
N LEU A 133 -11.48 11.04 7.07
CA LEU A 133 -12.81 10.62 6.59
C LEU A 133 -13.29 9.35 7.29
N SER A 134 -12.39 8.37 7.48
CA SER A 134 -12.73 7.10 8.12
C SER A 134 -13.04 7.24 9.61
N THR A 135 -12.23 8.00 10.34
CA THR A 135 -12.25 8.04 11.81
C THR A 135 -13.20 9.10 12.37
N ALA A 136 -13.28 10.27 11.75
CA ALA A 136 -14.05 11.40 12.27
C ALA A 136 -15.51 11.42 11.78
N ILE A 137 -15.77 10.87 10.58
CA ILE A 137 -17.08 10.98 9.91
C ILE A 137 -17.82 9.63 9.85
N ASP A 138 -17.14 8.50 10.12
CA ASP A 138 -17.63 7.12 9.89
C ASP A 138 -18.22 6.99 8.49
N PHE A 139 -17.43 7.42 7.50
CA PHE A 139 -17.87 7.65 6.15
C PHE A 139 -18.29 6.33 5.45
N LEU A 140 -19.57 6.19 5.15
CA LEU A 140 -20.14 5.13 4.32
C LEU A 140 -20.47 5.65 2.92
N ASP A 141 -20.60 4.73 1.95
CA ASP A 141 -21.05 5.13 0.62
C ASP A 141 -22.55 5.53 0.61
N LYS A 142 -23.05 5.92 -0.56
CA LYS A 142 -24.44 6.37 -0.73
C LYS A 142 -25.47 5.28 -0.42
N GLU A 143 -25.07 4.02 -0.40
CA GLU A 143 -25.91 2.84 -0.15
C GLU A 143 -25.70 2.29 1.28
N GLY A 144 -24.90 2.99 2.11
CA GLY A 144 -24.57 2.58 3.48
C GLY A 144 -23.56 1.44 3.55
N GLN A 145 -22.82 1.18 2.48
CA GLN A 145 -21.79 0.13 2.42
C GLN A 145 -20.42 0.66 2.82
N SER A 146 -19.54 -0.28 3.17
CA SER A 146 -18.14 0.01 3.48
C SER A 146 -17.41 0.55 2.25
N VAL A 147 -16.67 1.64 2.45
CA VAL A 147 -15.94 2.35 1.40
C VAL A 147 -14.55 1.78 1.23
N SER A 148 -14.05 1.76 -0.01
CA SER A 148 -12.66 1.41 -0.27
C SER A 148 -11.71 2.60 -0.17
N LEU A 149 -10.43 2.32 0.15
CA LEU A 149 -9.39 3.35 0.16
C LEU A 149 -9.31 4.09 -1.19
N GLY A 150 -9.39 3.37 -2.31
CA GLY A 150 -9.39 3.94 -3.65
C GLY A 150 -10.55 4.89 -3.91
N GLN A 151 -11.77 4.56 -3.44
CA GLN A 151 -12.93 5.45 -3.56
C GLN A 151 -12.74 6.74 -2.75
N ALA A 152 -12.27 6.61 -1.51
CA ALA A 152 -12.02 7.75 -0.64
C ALA A 152 -10.96 8.70 -1.22
N LEU A 153 -9.85 8.16 -1.74
CA LEU A 153 -8.80 8.94 -2.41
C LEU A 153 -9.34 9.74 -3.59
N GLU A 154 -10.12 9.12 -4.47
CA GLU A 154 -10.71 9.82 -5.62
C GLU A 154 -11.69 10.92 -5.18
N TRP A 155 -12.48 10.71 -4.12
CA TRP A 155 -13.33 11.78 -3.58
C TRP A 155 -12.53 12.93 -2.98
N VAL A 156 -11.46 12.65 -2.23
CA VAL A 156 -10.59 13.70 -1.69
C VAL A 156 -9.96 14.50 -2.82
N ILE A 157 -9.47 13.85 -3.87
CA ILE A 157 -8.92 14.52 -5.06
C ILE A 157 -9.97 15.41 -5.72
N GLN A 158 -11.19 14.91 -5.94
CA GLN A 158 -12.29 15.70 -6.51
C GLN A 158 -12.66 16.92 -5.64
N LEU A 159 -12.59 16.80 -4.32
CA LEU A 159 -12.79 17.91 -3.40
C LEU A 159 -11.68 18.97 -3.52
N GLN A 160 -10.42 18.56 -3.72
CA GLN A 160 -9.33 19.50 -3.95
C GLN A 160 -9.46 20.20 -5.31
N GLU A 161 -9.82 19.48 -6.37
CA GLU A 161 -10.10 20.08 -7.68
C GLU A 161 -11.26 21.08 -7.61
N LYS A 162 -12.32 20.74 -6.86
CA LYS A 162 -13.44 21.66 -6.60
C LYS A 162 -12.97 22.92 -5.87
N ASN A 163 -12.15 22.79 -4.83
CA ASN A 163 -11.62 23.92 -4.06
C ASN A 163 -10.78 24.87 -4.93
N VAL A 164 -9.99 24.33 -5.86
CA VAL A 164 -9.25 25.16 -6.85
C VAL A 164 -10.21 25.98 -7.70
N LYS A 165 -11.26 25.35 -8.24
CA LYS A 165 -12.28 26.06 -9.04
C LYS A 165 -13.05 27.10 -8.21
N GLU A 166 -13.36 26.82 -6.96
CA GLU A 166 -14.02 27.77 -6.07
C GLU A 166 -13.15 29.01 -5.82
N LYS A 167 -11.84 28.84 -5.61
CA LYS A 167 -10.88 29.95 -5.49
C LYS A 167 -10.78 30.78 -6.77
N GLN A 168 -10.77 30.14 -7.94
CA GLN A 168 -10.80 30.83 -9.24
C GLN A 168 -12.07 31.66 -9.40
N ILE A 169 -13.23 31.09 -9.06
CA ILE A 169 -14.51 31.81 -9.12
C ILE A 169 -14.50 33.01 -8.15
N GLN A 170 -14.00 32.83 -6.93
CA GLN A 170 -13.90 33.93 -5.95
C GLN A 170 -12.97 35.04 -6.44
N HIS A 171 -11.84 34.68 -7.04
CA HIS A 171 -10.88 35.63 -7.61
C HIS A 171 -11.50 36.43 -8.77
N LEU A 172 -12.14 35.76 -9.73
CA LEU A 172 -12.80 36.43 -10.85
C LEU A 172 -13.96 37.32 -10.38
N LYS A 173 -14.73 36.91 -9.36
CA LYS A 173 -15.75 37.75 -8.76
C LYS A 173 -15.15 39.03 -8.15
N ALA A 174 -14.03 38.93 -7.44
CA ALA A 174 -13.36 40.10 -6.87
C ALA A 174 -12.89 41.08 -7.96
N ILE A 175 -12.39 40.56 -9.09
CA ILE A 175 -12.03 41.37 -10.28
C ILE A 175 -13.28 42.07 -10.84
N ILE A 176 -14.37 41.35 -11.06
CA ILE A 176 -15.63 41.91 -11.58
C ILE A 176 -16.14 43.00 -10.64
N ASP A 177 -16.17 42.76 -9.33
CA ASP A 177 -16.62 43.73 -8.33
C ASP A 177 -15.79 45.03 -8.37
N LEU A 178 -14.47 44.93 -8.57
CA LEU A 178 -13.60 46.10 -8.73
C LEU A 178 -13.79 46.80 -10.07
N GLN A 179 -13.97 46.06 -11.16
CA GLN A 179 -14.26 46.62 -12.48
C GLN A 179 -15.62 47.35 -12.51
N GLU A 180 -16.63 46.83 -11.82
CA GLU A 180 -17.92 47.50 -11.64
C GLU A 180 -17.77 48.80 -10.85
N LYS A 181 -17.01 48.80 -9.75
CA LYS A 181 -16.68 50.01 -8.99
C LYS A 181 -15.92 51.03 -9.84
N LEU A 182 -14.96 50.57 -10.64
CA LEU A 182 -14.18 51.42 -11.55
C LEU A 182 -15.10 52.08 -12.59
N LYS A 183 -15.99 51.30 -13.20
CA LYS A 183 -16.98 51.79 -14.17
C LYS A 183 -17.92 52.83 -13.54
N GLU A 184 -18.41 52.58 -12.33
CA GLU A 184 -19.23 53.55 -11.59
C GLU A 184 -18.45 54.85 -11.32
N ASN A 185 -17.19 54.73 -10.88
CA ASN A 185 -16.31 55.86 -10.62
C ASN A 185 -16.03 56.69 -11.88
N GLN A 186 -15.71 56.03 -12.99
CA GLN A 186 -15.52 56.68 -14.30
C GLN A 186 -16.79 57.37 -14.80
N THR A 187 -17.96 56.80 -14.52
CA THR A 187 -19.25 57.43 -14.82
C THR A 187 -19.43 58.72 -14.02
N LYS A 188 -19.11 58.71 -12.72
CA LYS A 188 -19.15 59.90 -11.84
C LYS A 188 -18.15 60.96 -12.28
N LEU A 189 -16.94 60.57 -12.67
CA LEU A 189 -15.95 61.47 -13.27
C LEU A 189 -16.54 62.13 -14.52
N GLY A 190 -17.04 61.34 -15.48
CA GLY A 190 -17.68 61.88 -16.69
C GLY A 190 -18.75 62.94 -16.41
N GLN A 191 -19.63 62.69 -15.44
CA GLN A 191 -20.65 63.66 -14.99
C GLN A 191 -20.04 64.91 -14.34
N MET A 192 -19.01 64.74 -13.50
CA MET A 192 -18.34 65.84 -12.83
C MET A 192 -17.59 66.74 -13.82
N LYS A 193 -17.00 66.16 -14.87
CA LYS A 193 -16.35 66.91 -15.96
C LYS A 193 -17.31 67.89 -16.62
N ILE A 194 -18.48 67.40 -17.02
CA ILE A 194 -19.53 68.21 -17.65
C ILE A 194 -19.94 69.35 -16.71
N LYS A 195 -20.15 69.05 -15.42
CA LYS A 195 -20.51 70.05 -14.41
C LYS A 195 -19.43 71.11 -14.22
N ILE A 196 -18.15 70.73 -14.19
CA ILE A 196 -17.02 71.66 -14.09
C ILE A 196 -16.97 72.57 -15.32
N GLU A 197 -17.16 72.02 -16.52
CA GLU A 197 -17.20 72.79 -17.77
C GLU A 197 -18.32 73.84 -17.77
N GLU A 198 -19.54 73.46 -17.33
CA GLU A 198 -20.69 74.36 -17.21
C GLU A 198 -20.46 75.49 -16.20
N ILE A 199 -19.95 75.18 -15.00
CA ILE A 199 -19.65 76.17 -13.95
C ILE A 199 -18.51 77.10 -14.39
N SER A 200 -17.47 76.55 -15.02
CA SER A 200 -16.32 77.29 -15.52
C SER A 200 -16.72 78.31 -16.58
N LEU A 201 -17.62 77.95 -17.50
CA LEU A 201 -18.15 78.86 -18.52
C LEU A 201 -18.85 80.07 -17.87
N HIS A 202 -19.79 79.84 -16.96
CA HIS A 202 -20.50 80.91 -16.24
C HIS A 202 -19.56 81.75 -15.38
N HIS A 203 -18.60 81.12 -14.71
CA HIS A 203 -17.59 81.83 -13.92
C HIS A 203 -16.74 82.74 -14.81
N LYS A 204 -16.35 82.29 -16.01
CA LYS A 204 -15.57 83.06 -16.97
C LYS A 204 -16.35 84.28 -17.49
N GLU A 205 -17.61 84.09 -17.88
CA GLU A 205 -18.50 85.17 -18.31
C GLU A 205 -18.63 86.27 -17.23
N LEU A 206 -18.83 85.87 -15.97
CA LEU A 206 -18.88 86.79 -14.83
C LEU A 206 -17.51 87.44 -14.53
N SER A 207 -16.41 86.74 -14.81
CA SER A 207 -15.05 87.24 -14.57
C SER A 207 -14.71 88.43 -15.47
N GLU A 208 -15.15 88.39 -16.73
CA GLU A 208 -14.82 89.35 -17.79
C GLU A 208 -15.69 90.64 -17.74
N MET A 209 -16.71 90.69 -16.87
CA MET A 209 -17.54 91.87 -16.67
C MET A 209 -16.76 93.03 -16.02
N LYS A 210 -16.68 94.18 -16.71
CA LYS A 210 -15.93 95.38 -16.27
C LYS A 210 -16.54 96.13 -15.07
N ASN A 211 -17.87 96.09 -14.89
CA ASN A 211 -18.58 96.73 -13.77
C ASN A 211 -19.58 95.72 -13.18
N ARG A 212 -19.30 95.20 -11.98
CA ARG A 212 -20.20 94.27 -11.29
C ARG A 212 -21.01 95.02 -10.24
N ASP A 213 -22.32 94.82 -10.24
CA ASP A 213 -23.15 95.19 -9.09
C ASP A 213 -22.99 94.16 -7.96
N VAL A 214 -23.61 94.42 -6.80
CA VAL A 214 -23.50 93.56 -5.61
C VAL A 214 -23.98 92.12 -5.89
N ASN A 215 -25.00 91.94 -6.73
CA ASN A 215 -25.54 90.62 -7.08
C ASN A 215 -24.58 89.83 -7.99
N ASN A 216 -23.98 90.50 -8.98
CA ASN A 216 -23.02 89.89 -9.90
C ASN A 216 -21.72 89.53 -9.17
N GLU A 217 -21.26 90.35 -8.23
CA GLU A 217 -20.10 90.03 -7.39
C GLU A 217 -20.39 88.87 -6.42
N PHE A 218 -21.58 88.80 -5.83
CA PHE A 218 -22.01 87.65 -5.02
C PHE A 218 -22.05 86.35 -5.85
N THR A 219 -22.67 86.41 -7.04
CA THR A 219 -22.80 85.26 -7.94
C THR A 219 -21.44 84.78 -8.43
N PHE A 220 -20.53 85.70 -8.75
CA PHE A 220 -19.15 85.37 -9.10
C PHE A 220 -18.46 84.58 -7.97
N ARG A 221 -18.49 85.10 -6.72
CA ARG A 221 -17.88 84.41 -5.56
C ARG A 221 -18.52 83.06 -5.26
N LEU A 222 -19.84 82.95 -5.44
CA LEU A 222 -20.56 81.69 -5.29
C LEU A 222 -20.06 80.68 -6.34
N LYS A 223 -19.97 81.07 -7.62
CA LYS A 223 -19.47 80.21 -8.70
C LYS A 223 -18.01 79.82 -8.51
N THR A 224 -17.16 80.72 -7.99
CA THR A 224 -15.79 80.39 -7.60
C THR A 224 -15.74 79.28 -6.55
N LYS A 225 -16.59 79.37 -5.51
CA LYS A 225 -16.70 78.33 -4.47
C LYS A 225 -17.24 77.02 -5.03
N GLU A 226 -18.27 77.06 -5.86
CA GLU A 226 -18.84 75.87 -6.52
C GLU A 226 -17.82 75.18 -7.41
N LEU A 227 -17.02 75.95 -8.17
CA LEU A 227 -15.96 75.44 -9.02
C LEU A 227 -14.87 74.76 -8.19
N LEU A 228 -14.39 75.39 -7.11
CA LEU A 228 -13.40 74.79 -6.19
C LEU A 228 -13.90 73.48 -5.58
N ASN A 229 -15.16 73.44 -5.14
CA ASN A 229 -15.75 72.22 -4.59
C ASN A 229 -15.88 71.10 -5.65
N ALA A 230 -16.25 71.44 -6.88
CA ALA A 230 -16.35 70.48 -7.97
C ALA A 230 -14.96 69.93 -8.36
N CYS A 231 -13.94 70.78 -8.44
CA CYS A 231 -12.56 70.36 -8.67
C CYS A 231 -12.05 69.44 -7.55
N LYS A 232 -12.34 69.75 -6.28
CA LYS A 232 -11.99 68.86 -5.17
C LYS A 232 -12.64 67.48 -5.30
N GLN A 233 -13.94 67.43 -5.62
CA GLN A 233 -14.64 66.15 -5.83
C GLN A 233 -14.07 65.36 -7.02
N TRP A 234 -13.62 66.06 -8.06
CA TRP A 234 -12.92 65.44 -9.20
C TRP A 234 -11.57 64.84 -8.77
N ASP A 235 -10.80 65.55 -7.95
CA ASP A 235 -9.53 65.05 -7.43
C ASP A 235 -9.74 63.81 -6.53
N ASP A 236 -10.74 63.84 -5.63
CA ASP A 236 -11.10 62.71 -4.78
C ASP A 236 -11.51 61.47 -5.63
N LEU A 237 -12.28 61.67 -6.71
CA LEU A 237 -12.67 60.59 -7.63
C LEU A 237 -11.49 60.04 -8.44
N ASN A 238 -10.50 60.87 -8.81
CA ASN A 238 -9.29 60.40 -9.48
C ASN A 238 -8.38 59.61 -8.53
N GLU A 239 -8.31 59.99 -7.26
CA GLU A 239 -7.59 59.22 -6.25
C GLU A 239 -8.25 57.85 -6.05
N GLN A 240 -9.58 57.80 -5.92
CA GLN A 240 -10.33 56.55 -5.89
C GLN A 240 -10.12 55.71 -7.15
N GLN A 241 -10.04 56.33 -8.34
CA GLN A 241 -9.75 55.62 -9.58
C GLN A 241 -8.40 54.89 -9.49
N LYS A 242 -7.35 55.60 -9.07
CA LYS A 242 -6.01 55.03 -8.93
C LYS A 242 -5.98 53.87 -7.94
N GLU A 243 -6.64 54.01 -6.79
CA GLU A 243 -6.71 52.92 -5.79
C GLU A 243 -7.41 51.67 -6.34
N ILE A 244 -8.48 51.84 -7.14
CA ILE A 244 -9.19 50.71 -7.74
C ILE A 244 -8.31 50.05 -8.82
N GLU A 245 -7.65 50.85 -9.66
CA GLU A 245 -6.73 50.36 -10.70
C GLU A 245 -5.55 49.60 -10.09
N GLU A 246 -4.94 50.09 -9.02
CA GLU A 246 -3.84 49.41 -8.31
C GLU A 246 -4.31 48.08 -7.69
N LYS A 247 -5.51 48.04 -7.10
CA LYS A 247 -6.09 46.79 -6.57
C LYS A 247 -6.38 45.79 -7.69
N LEU A 248 -6.82 46.27 -8.85
CA LEU A 248 -7.09 45.43 -10.01
C LEU A 248 -5.81 44.82 -10.57
N GLU A 249 -4.76 45.63 -10.76
CA GLU A 249 -3.44 45.17 -11.22
C GLU A 249 -2.84 44.12 -10.26
N ASN A 250 -2.96 44.35 -8.95
CA ASN A 250 -2.52 43.39 -7.94
C ASN A 250 -3.24 42.04 -8.03
N LEU A 251 -4.54 42.03 -8.34
CA LEU A 251 -5.27 40.78 -8.55
C LEU A 251 -4.86 40.11 -9.86
N GLU A 252 -4.72 40.86 -10.95
CA GLU A 252 -4.35 40.30 -12.26
C GLU A 252 -2.96 39.63 -12.27
N ILE A 253 -2.02 40.12 -11.47
CA ILE A 253 -0.66 39.55 -11.35
C ILE A 253 -0.62 38.32 -10.45
N ASN A 254 -1.61 38.14 -9.56
CA ASN A 254 -1.64 37.05 -8.57
C ASN A 254 -2.88 36.15 -8.72
N PRO A 255 -3.01 35.43 -9.85
CA PRO A 255 -4.09 34.47 -10.02
C PRO A 255 -3.91 33.27 -9.08
N PRO A 256 -5.01 32.62 -8.63
CA PRO A 256 -4.93 31.34 -7.96
C PRO A 256 -4.43 30.24 -8.93
N ASN A 257 -4.06 29.08 -8.39
CA ASN A 257 -3.62 27.94 -9.19
C ASN A 257 -4.64 27.57 -10.28
N ASP A 258 -4.15 27.23 -11.47
CA ASP A 258 -4.98 26.81 -12.62
C ASP A 258 -5.59 25.42 -12.43
N VAL A 259 -4.81 24.51 -11.88
CA VAL A 259 -5.17 23.11 -11.66
C VAL A 259 -4.69 22.67 -10.28
N TYR A 260 -5.34 21.65 -9.74
CA TYR A 260 -4.88 20.98 -8.53
C TYR A 260 -3.61 20.17 -8.80
N LEU A 261 -3.68 19.27 -9.78
CA LEU A 261 -2.55 18.48 -10.27
C LEU A 261 -2.48 18.61 -11.79
N SER A 262 -1.29 18.85 -12.35
CA SER A 262 -1.11 18.70 -13.80
C SER A 262 -1.15 17.22 -14.19
N SER A 263 -1.28 16.92 -15.48
CA SER A 263 -1.23 15.53 -15.97
C SER A 263 0.06 14.81 -15.57
N ARG A 264 1.19 15.54 -15.53
CA ARG A 264 2.49 15.01 -15.10
C ARG A 264 2.50 14.74 -13.59
N ASP A 265 1.96 15.66 -12.78
CA ASP A 265 1.88 15.45 -11.33
C ASP A 265 0.96 14.26 -11.00
N ARG A 266 -0.15 14.08 -11.73
CA ARG A 266 -1.05 12.92 -11.58
C ARG A 266 -0.35 11.60 -11.91
N GLN A 267 0.50 11.55 -12.92
CA GLN A 267 1.26 10.34 -13.28
C GLN A 267 2.28 9.96 -12.19
N ILE A 268 2.98 10.94 -11.61
CA ILE A 268 3.88 10.72 -10.47
C ILE A 268 3.06 10.23 -9.25
N LEU A 269 1.90 10.84 -9.00
CA LEU A 269 1.02 10.42 -7.91
C LEU A 269 0.51 8.98 -8.12
N ASP A 270 0.18 8.60 -9.35
CA ASP A 270 -0.21 7.23 -9.69
C ASP A 270 0.94 6.23 -9.46
N TRP A 271 2.20 6.64 -9.57
CA TRP A 271 3.32 5.78 -9.18
C TRP A 271 3.34 5.50 -7.66
N HIS A 272 3.06 6.50 -6.81
CA HIS A 272 2.93 6.28 -5.37
C HIS A 272 1.72 5.39 -5.04
N PHE A 273 0.60 5.56 -5.75
CA PHE A 273 -0.53 4.64 -5.62
C PHE A 273 -0.18 3.22 -6.06
N ALA A 274 0.58 3.04 -7.15
CA ALA A 274 1.08 1.72 -7.55
C ALA A 274 1.99 1.10 -6.49
N ASN A 275 2.82 1.91 -5.82
CA ASN A 275 3.66 1.46 -4.71
C ASN A 275 2.83 1.01 -3.50
N LEU A 276 1.72 1.69 -3.21
CA LEU A 276 0.77 1.28 -2.17
C LEU A 276 0.01 -0.01 -2.56
N GLU A 277 -0.35 -0.17 -3.83
CA GLU A 277 -0.93 -1.40 -4.37
C GLU A 277 0.06 -2.58 -4.35
N PHE A 278 1.36 -2.31 -4.51
CA PHE A 278 2.43 -3.29 -4.35
C PHE A 278 2.51 -3.77 -2.89
N ALA A 279 2.56 -2.86 -1.93
CA ALA A 279 2.65 -3.19 -0.51
C ALA A 279 1.46 -4.06 -0.05
N ASN A 280 0.27 -3.79 -0.58
CA ASN A 280 -0.97 -4.49 -0.24
C ASN A 280 -1.34 -5.64 -1.20
N SER A 281 -0.56 -5.84 -2.29
CA SER A 281 -0.82 -6.83 -3.33
C SER A 281 -2.23 -6.76 -3.95
N THR A 282 -2.85 -5.59 -4.01
CA THR A 282 -4.23 -5.45 -4.51
C THR A 282 -4.50 -4.03 -4.99
N PRO A 283 -5.41 -3.84 -5.98
CA PRO A 283 -5.91 -2.52 -6.32
C PRO A 283 -6.50 -1.78 -5.10
N LEU A 284 -6.29 -0.47 -5.03
CA LEU A 284 -6.79 0.34 -3.91
C LEU A 284 -8.32 0.29 -3.75
N GLN A 285 -9.04 -0.01 -4.83
CA GLN A 285 -10.50 -0.19 -4.84
C GLN A 285 -10.98 -1.39 -4.02
N ASN A 286 -10.08 -2.32 -3.68
CA ASN A 286 -10.42 -3.51 -2.90
C ASN A 286 -10.09 -3.38 -1.41
N LEU A 287 -9.28 -2.39 -1.03
CA LEU A 287 -8.83 -2.20 0.36
C LEU A 287 -9.91 -1.53 1.20
N SER A 288 -10.12 -2.03 2.42
CA SER A 288 -10.99 -1.40 3.41
C SER A 288 -10.44 -0.04 3.81
N LEU A 289 -11.21 1.04 3.61
CA LEU A 289 -10.82 2.37 4.07
C LEU A 289 -10.49 2.40 5.58
N LYS A 290 -11.22 1.61 6.38
CA LYS A 290 -11.16 1.64 7.84
C LYS A 290 -10.09 0.75 8.45
N HIS A 291 -9.63 -0.25 7.70
CA HIS A 291 -8.89 -1.38 8.28
C HIS A 291 -7.69 -1.83 7.44
N TRP A 292 -7.37 -1.15 6.33
CA TRP A 292 -6.24 -1.55 5.48
C TRP A 292 -4.88 -1.43 6.19
N ASP A 293 -4.75 -0.50 7.13
CA ASP A 293 -3.57 -0.13 7.90
C ASP A 293 -3.65 -0.61 9.37
N GLN A 294 -4.50 -1.59 9.67
CA GLN A 294 -4.79 -2.04 11.04
C GLN A 294 -3.58 -2.66 11.78
N ASP A 295 -2.54 -3.07 11.05
CA ASP A 295 -1.31 -3.65 11.58
C ASP A 295 -0.14 -2.66 11.69
N ASP A 296 -0.31 -1.39 11.29
CA ASP A 296 0.75 -0.37 11.33
C ASP A 296 1.31 -0.16 12.76
N ASP A 297 0.45 -0.26 13.78
CA ASP A 297 0.85 -0.16 15.21
C ASP A 297 1.84 -1.25 15.65
N PHE A 298 2.01 -2.31 14.86
CA PHE A 298 2.89 -3.46 15.14
C PHE A 298 4.14 -3.48 14.25
N GLU A 299 4.42 -2.43 13.49
CA GLU A 299 5.61 -2.37 12.64
C GLU A 299 6.89 -2.58 13.46
N PHE A 300 7.80 -3.41 12.94
CA PHE A 300 9.10 -3.62 13.56
C PHE A 300 10.04 -2.45 13.30
N THR A 301 10.87 -2.15 14.30
CA THR A 301 11.82 -1.04 14.21
C THR A 301 13.07 -1.40 13.39
N GLY A 302 13.65 -0.38 12.75
CA GLY A 302 14.89 -0.47 11.98
C GLY A 302 14.66 -0.57 10.48
N SER A 303 15.74 -0.43 9.70
CA SER A 303 15.67 -0.46 8.23
C SER A 303 15.17 -1.81 7.69
N HIS A 304 14.44 -1.79 6.58
CA HIS A 304 14.15 -2.99 5.80
C HIS A 304 15.43 -3.57 5.17
N LEU A 305 15.48 -4.89 5.05
CA LEU A 305 16.63 -5.62 4.51
C LEU A 305 16.21 -6.61 3.41
N THR A 306 17.11 -6.92 2.49
CA THR A 306 16.96 -8.05 1.57
C THR A 306 17.85 -9.22 1.96
N VAL A 307 17.53 -10.40 1.44
CA VAL A 307 18.27 -11.64 1.68
C VAL A 307 19.25 -11.88 0.53
N GLY A 308 20.53 -11.58 0.74
CA GLY A 308 21.56 -11.63 -0.30
C GLY A 308 21.82 -13.02 -0.86
N ASN A 309 21.61 -14.07 -0.05
CA ASN A 309 21.80 -15.47 -0.41
C ASN A 309 20.48 -16.22 -0.68
N GLY A 310 19.35 -15.51 -0.78
CA GLY A 310 18.04 -16.13 -0.94
C GLY A 310 17.29 -16.40 0.33
N TYR A 311 16.06 -15.93 0.40
CA TYR A 311 15.10 -16.23 1.46
C TYR A 311 14.75 -17.73 1.51
N SER A 312 14.96 -18.49 0.43
CA SER A 312 14.83 -19.95 0.44
C SER A 312 15.73 -20.66 1.46
N CYS A 313 16.84 -20.05 1.89
CA CYS A 313 17.71 -20.62 2.93
C CYS A 313 16.97 -20.86 4.26
N VAL A 314 15.94 -20.08 4.57
CA VAL A 314 15.15 -20.22 5.80
C VAL A 314 14.36 -21.53 5.84
N PRO A 315 13.41 -21.79 4.90
CA PRO A 315 12.66 -23.03 4.92
C PRO A 315 13.54 -24.27 4.66
N ILE A 316 14.65 -24.14 3.93
CA ILE A 316 15.60 -25.24 3.72
C ILE A 316 16.25 -25.63 5.06
N ALA A 317 16.84 -24.66 5.77
CA ALA A 317 17.45 -24.92 7.08
C ALA A 317 16.44 -25.48 8.09
N MET A 318 15.19 -25.01 8.07
CA MET A 318 14.14 -25.59 8.91
C MET A 318 13.85 -27.05 8.55
N MET A 319 13.81 -27.39 7.26
CA MET A 319 13.55 -28.75 6.81
C MET A 319 14.68 -29.71 7.19
N GLU A 320 15.94 -29.28 7.13
CA GLU A 320 17.11 -30.07 7.49
C GLU A 320 17.12 -30.49 8.98
N THR A 321 16.43 -29.75 9.84
CA THR A 321 16.28 -30.10 11.26
C THR A 321 15.22 -31.19 11.52
N LEU A 322 14.40 -31.52 10.52
CA LEU A 322 13.34 -32.53 10.63
C LEU A 322 13.84 -33.91 10.20
N PRO A 323 13.30 -35.01 10.78
CA PRO A 323 13.52 -36.36 10.26
C PRO A 323 13.18 -36.45 8.76
N SER A 324 13.97 -37.20 7.99
CA SER A 324 13.91 -37.24 6.52
C SER A 324 12.57 -37.68 5.93
N ASP A 325 11.73 -38.34 6.71
CA ASP A 325 10.39 -38.83 6.35
C ASP A 325 9.25 -37.89 6.78
N THR A 326 9.58 -36.76 7.42
CA THR A 326 8.58 -35.79 7.93
C THR A 326 7.95 -34.98 6.80
N VAL A 327 8.75 -34.54 5.82
CA VAL A 327 8.28 -33.71 4.70
C VAL A 327 8.10 -34.58 3.46
N ILE A 328 6.86 -34.78 3.05
CA ILE A 328 6.50 -35.58 1.88
C ILE A 328 6.13 -34.64 0.73
N LEU A 329 7.06 -34.46 -0.20
CA LEU A 329 6.86 -33.64 -1.40
C LEU A 329 6.00 -34.38 -2.44
N ASN A 330 5.49 -33.62 -3.43
CA ASN A 330 4.65 -34.15 -4.51
C ASN A 330 3.44 -34.94 -3.96
N ARG A 331 2.87 -34.42 -2.87
CA ARG A 331 1.74 -35.01 -2.16
C ARG A 331 0.64 -33.96 -2.01
N ALA A 332 -0.26 -33.92 -2.97
CA ALA A 332 -1.35 -32.96 -3.00
C ALA A 332 -2.51 -33.46 -2.14
N VAL A 333 -2.97 -32.66 -1.18
CA VAL A 333 -4.17 -32.96 -0.40
C VAL A 333 -5.40 -32.80 -1.29
N LYS A 334 -6.31 -33.78 -1.24
CA LYS A 334 -7.58 -33.79 -1.96
C LYS A 334 -8.77 -33.64 -1.02
N GLU A 335 -8.72 -34.31 0.12
CA GLU A 335 -9.83 -34.33 1.09
C GLU A 335 -9.28 -34.36 2.52
N ILE A 336 -9.91 -33.61 3.42
CA ILE A 336 -9.67 -33.66 4.86
C ILE A 336 -10.96 -34.12 5.53
N LYS A 337 -10.94 -35.35 6.05
CA LYS A 337 -12.04 -35.95 6.80
C LYS A 337 -11.83 -35.72 8.29
N VAL A 338 -12.75 -35.03 8.94
CA VAL A 338 -12.72 -34.78 10.37
C VAL A 338 -13.75 -35.68 11.06
N ASN A 339 -13.28 -36.57 11.93
CA ASN A 339 -14.10 -37.49 12.70
C ASN A 339 -14.06 -37.14 14.20
N PRO A 340 -14.98 -37.65 15.04
CA PRO A 340 -14.93 -37.41 16.49
C PRO A 340 -13.61 -37.90 17.13
N ASN A 341 -13.04 -38.98 16.59
CA ASN A 341 -11.91 -39.70 17.18
C ASN A 341 -10.57 -39.44 16.48
N GLY A 342 -10.53 -38.67 15.40
CA GLY A 342 -9.31 -38.44 14.61
C GLY A 342 -9.61 -37.79 13.27
N VAL A 343 -8.62 -37.76 12.39
CA VAL A 343 -8.72 -37.17 11.05
C VAL A 343 -8.11 -38.11 10.01
N GLU A 344 -8.66 -38.08 8.80
CA GLU A 344 -8.10 -38.76 7.63
C GLU A 344 -7.79 -37.73 6.55
N VAL A 345 -6.54 -37.70 6.07
CA VAL A 345 -6.12 -36.83 4.96
C VAL A 345 -5.90 -37.69 3.72
N VAL A 346 -6.72 -37.46 2.69
CA VAL A 346 -6.61 -38.14 1.41
C VAL A 346 -5.75 -37.30 0.49
N CYS A 347 -4.67 -37.88 -0.02
CA CYS A 347 -3.71 -37.21 -0.88
C CYS A 347 -3.48 -37.97 -2.18
N TYR A 348 -2.98 -37.29 -3.20
CA TYR A 348 -2.59 -37.88 -4.48
C TYR A 348 -1.23 -37.31 -4.95
N ASP A 349 -0.60 -37.98 -5.91
CA ASP A 349 0.61 -37.47 -6.57
C ASP A 349 0.19 -36.70 -7.84
N PRO A 350 0.39 -35.37 -7.90
CA PRO A 350 -0.04 -34.58 -9.05
C PRO A 350 0.68 -34.96 -10.36
N ARG A 351 1.85 -35.60 -10.27
CA ARG A 351 2.63 -36.05 -11.45
C ARG A 351 2.00 -37.28 -12.12
N GLN A 352 1.15 -38.02 -11.40
CA GLN A 352 0.52 -39.25 -11.91
C GLN A 352 -0.81 -38.99 -12.61
N GLN A 353 -1.41 -37.80 -12.48
CA GLN A 353 -2.68 -37.47 -13.13
C GLN A 353 -2.56 -37.17 -14.63
N SER A 354 -1.36 -36.85 -15.14
CA SER A 354 -1.16 -36.43 -16.53
C SER A 354 -1.19 -37.58 -17.57
N SER A 355 -1.26 -38.85 -17.14
CA SER A 355 -1.15 -40.01 -18.05
C SER A 355 -2.48 -40.67 -18.45
N GLU A 356 -3.62 -40.28 -17.88
CA GLU A 356 -4.91 -40.88 -18.24
C GLU A 356 -5.68 -40.04 -19.27
N ASN A 357 -5.32 -40.21 -20.54
CA ASN A 357 -6.20 -39.87 -21.65
C ASN A 357 -7.45 -40.78 -21.61
N GLY A 358 -8.54 -40.24 -21.07
CA GLY A 358 -9.91 -40.58 -21.47
C GLY A 358 -10.36 -42.02 -21.23
N ASN A 359 -10.59 -42.41 -19.97
CA ASN A 359 -11.77 -43.22 -19.65
C ASN A 359 -12.12 -43.13 -18.15
N SER A 360 -12.94 -42.14 -17.82
CA SER A 360 -13.58 -42.05 -16.51
C SER A 360 -14.52 -43.23 -16.35
N ASN A 361 -14.14 -44.22 -15.53
CA ASN A 361 -15.00 -44.83 -14.52
C ASN A 361 -14.29 -45.99 -13.79
N SER A 362 -14.21 -45.85 -12.46
CA SER A 362 -13.98 -46.90 -11.44
C SER A 362 -12.58 -47.11 -10.83
N ASN A 363 -11.48 -46.55 -11.34
CA ASN A 363 -10.13 -46.82 -10.77
C ASN A 363 -9.37 -45.62 -10.14
N ASN A 364 -9.95 -44.42 -10.06
CA ASN A 364 -9.28 -43.24 -9.46
C ASN A 364 -8.90 -43.37 -7.96
N ASN A 365 -9.39 -44.40 -7.27
CA ASN A 365 -9.04 -44.67 -5.87
C ASN A 365 -7.75 -45.47 -5.68
N LYS A 366 -7.14 -46.04 -6.74
CA LYS A 366 -5.93 -46.88 -6.59
C LYS A 366 -4.64 -46.12 -6.31
N HIS A 367 -4.60 -44.80 -6.55
CA HIS A 367 -3.40 -43.97 -6.38
C HIS A 367 -3.47 -43.00 -5.20
N ASN A 368 -4.60 -42.95 -4.49
CA ASN A 368 -4.73 -42.07 -3.33
C ASN A 368 -4.02 -42.68 -2.12
N GLN A 369 -3.29 -41.85 -1.39
CA GLN A 369 -2.70 -42.19 -0.11
C GLN A 369 -3.52 -41.57 1.01
N ILE A 370 -3.74 -42.33 2.08
CA ILE A 370 -4.53 -41.89 3.23
C ILE A 370 -3.61 -41.82 4.44
N TYR A 371 -3.58 -40.67 5.09
CA TYR A 371 -2.88 -40.45 6.34
C TYR A 371 -3.90 -40.32 7.46
N GLN A 372 -3.75 -41.15 8.50
CA GLN A 372 -4.56 -41.10 9.72
C GLN A 372 -3.78 -40.33 10.78
N ALA A 373 -4.45 -39.42 11.49
CA ALA A 373 -3.84 -38.65 12.56
C ALA A 373 -4.85 -38.29 13.65
N ASP A 374 -4.34 -37.80 14.79
CA ASP A 374 -5.16 -37.25 15.86
C ASP A 374 -5.67 -35.83 15.55
N ALA A 375 -4.89 -35.04 14.81
CA ALA A 375 -5.24 -33.70 14.38
C ALA A 375 -4.54 -33.36 13.06
N VAL A 376 -5.08 -32.36 12.36
CA VAL A 376 -4.50 -31.76 11.16
C VAL A 376 -4.28 -30.27 11.40
N LEU A 377 -3.09 -29.80 11.07
CA LEU A 377 -2.78 -28.37 10.95
C LEU A 377 -2.86 -27.98 9.48
N CYS A 378 -3.88 -27.21 9.12
CA CYS A 378 -4.05 -26.67 7.78
C CYS A 378 -3.25 -25.38 7.62
N THR A 379 -2.32 -25.37 6.67
CA THR A 379 -1.52 -24.21 6.27
C THR A 379 -1.72 -23.83 4.80
N LEU A 380 -2.82 -24.30 4.20
CA LEU A 380 -3.19 -23.98 2.82
C LEU A 380 -3.31 -22.47 2.64
N PRO A 381 -2.76 -21.87 1.57
CA PRO A 381 -2.95 -20.45 1.30
C PRO A 381 -4.42 -20.07 1.21
N LEU A 382 -4.75 -18.85 1.64
CA LEU A 382 -6.13 -18.35 1.62
C LEU A 382 -6.74 -18.41 0.21
N GLY A 383 -5.95 -18.19 -0.85
CA GLY A 383 -6.38 -18.36 -2.24
C GLY A 383 -6.89 -19.77 -2.55
N VAL A 384 -6.23 -20.81 -2.02
CA VAL A 384 -6.65 -22.22 -2.18
C VAL A 384 -7.92 -22.49 -1.36
N LEU A 385 -7.98 -21.99 -0.12
CA LEU A 385 -9.18 -22.10 0.71
C LEU A 385 -10.39 -21.41 0.07
N LYS A 386 -10.20 -20.24 -0.55
CA LYS A 386 -11.23 -19.52 -1.30
C LYS A 386 -11.79 -20.34 -2.47
N GLN A 387 -10.96 -21.09 -3.18
CA GLN A 387 -11.46 -21.98 -4.24
C GLN A 387 -12.17 -23.19 -3.64
N SER A 388 -11.70 -23.68 -2.50
CA SER A 388 -12.25 -24.87 -1.83
C SER A 388 -13.63 -24.66 -1.21
N VAL A 389 -13.99 -23.42 -0.86
CA VAL A 389 -15.32 -23.08 -0.30
C VAL A 389 -16.31 -22.52 -1.33
N LYS A 390 -15.92 -22.42 -2.61
CA LYS A 390 -16.83 -21.99 -3.68
C LYS A 390 -17.66 -23.17 -4.16
N THR A 391 -18.95 -22.93 -4.38
CA THR A 391 -19.83 -23.86 -5.08
C THR A 391 -19.66 -23.63 -6.59
N THR A 392 -18.77 -24.38 -7.24
CA THR A 392 -18.61 -24.33 -8.71
C THR A 392 -18.83 -25.70 -9.35
N GLU A 393 -19.43 -25.71 -10.55
CA GLU A 393 -19.67 -26.93 -11.34
C GLU A 393 -18.37 -27.52 -11.91
N GLU A 394 -17.36 -26.67 -12.15
CA GLU A 394 -16.00 -27.07 -12.50
C GLU A 394 -15.12 -27.07 -11.25
N ILE A 395 -14.45 -28.20 -10.99
CA ILE A 395 -13.51 -28.37 -9.89
C ILE A 395 -12.09 -28.20 -10.45
N PRO A 396 -11.46 -27.02 -10.37
CA PRO A 396 -10.07 -26.87 -10.76
C PRO A 396 -9.14 -27.79 -9.94
N MET A 397 -7.98 -28.13 -10.52
CA MET A 397 -6.95 -28.88 -9.80
C MET A 397 -6.59 -28.18 -8.48
N ASN A 398 -6.30 -29.00 -7.45
CA ASN A 398 -5.88 -28.56 -6.11
C ASN A 398 -6.96 -27.85 -5.29
N ILE A 399 -8.21 -28.26 -5.45
CA ILE A 399 -9.28 -27.99 -4.49
C ILE A 399 -9.27 -29.06 -3.40
N ILE A 400 -9.50 -28.63 -2.16
CA ILE A 400 -9.59 -29.51 -1.00
C ILE A 400 -11.05 -29.62 -0.58
N GLU A 401 -11.56 -30.85 -0.52
CA GLU A 401 -12.86 -31.14 0.07
C GLU A 401 -12.71 -31.28 1.60
N PHE A 402 -13.53 -30.53 2.36
CA PHE A 402 -13.64 -30.70 3.80
C PHE A 402 -14.86 -31.55 4.10
N ASN A 403 -14.67 -32.62 4.85
CA ASN A 403 -15.74 -33.56 5.19
C ASN A 403 -15.80 -33.78 6.72
N PRO A 404 -16.82 -33.27 7.42
CA PRO A 404 -17.92 -32.47 6.89
C PRO A 404 -17.49 -31.08 6.38
N PRO A 405 -18.33 -30.36 5.61
CA PRO A 405 -18.02 -29.03 5.11
C PRO A 405 -17.68 -28.03 6.22
N LEU A 406 -16.76 -27.10 5.95
CA LEU A 406 -16.42 -26.06 6.91
C LEU A 406 -17.68 -25.28 7.36
N PRO A 407 -17.79 -24.91 8.65
CA PRO A 407 -18.93 -24.14 9.14
C PRO A 407 -19.08 -22.80 8.41
N GLU A 408 -20.32 -22.32 8.29
CA GLU A 408 -20.64 -21.10 7.54
C GLU A 408 -19.84 -19.88 8.01
N TRP A 409 -19.67 -19.70 9.32
CA TRP A 409 -18.89 -18.58 9.86
C TRP A 409 -17.42 -18.60 9.41
N LYS A 410 -16.85 -19.79 9.13
CA LYS A 410 -15.49 -19.93 8.62
C LYS A 410 -15.46 -19.66 7.11
N THR A 411 -16.43 -20.17 6.35
CA THR A 411 -16.50 -19.97 4.90
C THR A 411 -16.76 -18.50 4.56
N GLN A 412 -17.62 -17.81 5.31
CA GLN A 412 -17.87 -16.38 5.14
C GLN A 412 -16.60 -15.54 5.36
N VAL A 413 -15.79 -15.87 6.37
CA VAL A 413 -14.50 -15.19 6.62
C VAL A 413 -13.51 -15.44 5.48
N ILE A 414 -13.40 -16.70 5.03
CA ILE A 414 -12.59 -17.06 3.86
C ILE A 414 -13.02 -16.24 2.64
N GLN A 415 -14.31 -15.96 2.48
CA GLN A 415 -14.83 -15.14 1.38
C GLN A 415 -14.53 -13.65 1.56
N ARG A 416 -14.70 -13.09 2.76
CA ARG A 416 -14.52 -11.65 3.03
C ARG A 416 -13.06 -11.19 2.97
N LEU A 417 -12.12 -11.93 3.57
CA LEU A 417 -10.70 -11.57 3.55
C LEU A 417 -10.20 -11.47 2.10
N GLY A 418 -9.39 -10.47 1.79
CA GLY A 418 -8.76 -10.33 0.49
C GLY A 418 -7.65 -11.35 0.28
N PHE A 419 -7.42 -11.78 -0.96
CA PHE A 419 -6.20 -12.49 -1.33
C PHE A 419 -5.65 -11.90 -2.63
N GLY A 420 -4.53 -11.20 -2.48
CA GLY A 420 -3.93 -10.33 -3.47
C GLY A 420 -3.16 -11.06 -4.57
N ASN A 421 -2.64 -10.27 -5.50
CA ASN A 421 -1.72 -10.72 -6.52
C ASN A 421 -0.64 -9.68 -6.80
N LEU A 422 0.60 -10.17 -6.91
CA LEU A 422 1.78 -9.38 -7.18
C LEU A 422 2.73 -10.28 -7.96
N ASN A 423 3.27 -9.80 -9.08
CA ASN A 423 4.19 -10.59 -9.90
C ASN A 423 5.52 -9.89 -10.11
N LYS A 424 6.52 -10.69 -10.47
CA LYS A 424 7.90 -10.28 -10.69
C LYS A 424 8.41 -10.75 -12.04
N VAL A 425 9.24 -9.94 -12.65
CA VAL A 425 10.01 -10.27 -13.85
C VAL A 425 11.48 -10.22 -13.48
N ILE A 426 12.17 -11.35 -13.56
CA ILE A 426 13.60 -11.42 -13.31
C ILE A 426 14.35 -11.38 -14.64
N LEU A 427 15.38 -10.56 -14.71
CA LEU A 427 16.18 -10.30 -15.90
C LEU A 427 17.67 -10.47 -15.56
N CYS A 428 18.30 -11.52 -16.08
CA CYS A 428 19.74 -11.74 -15.94
C CYS A 428 20.49 -11.17 -17.14
N PHE A 429 21.53 -10.38 -16.90
CA PHE A 429 22.36 -9.80 -17.95
C PHE A 429 23.81 -10.26 -17.86
N ASP A 430 24.59 -9.95 -18.89
CA ASP A 430 26.05 -10.20 -18.89
C ASP A 430 26.84 -9.21 -18.04
N ARG A 431 26.31 -8.01 -17.86
CA ARG A 431 26.96 -6.92 -17.13
C ARG A 431 25.92 -5.97 -16.57
N VAL A 432 26.31 -5.26 -15.53
CA VAL A 432 25.54 -4.15 -14.97
C VAL A 432 25.62 -2.95 -15.92
N PHE A 433 24.47 -2.36 -16.24
CA PHE A 433 24.36 -1.10 -17.00
C PHE A 433 23.53 -0.03 -16.28
N TRP A 434 23.10 -0.31 -15.05
CA TRP A 434 22.39 0.59 -14.15
C TRP A 434 23.34 1.13 -13.06
N ASP A 435 22.85 2.05 -12.24
CA ASP A 435 23.57 2.55 -11.06
C ASP A 435 23.68 1.44 -10.00
N SER A 436 24.90 0.91 -9.80
CA SER A 436 25.17 -0.12 -8.80
C SER A 436 25.00 0.36 -7.36
N ASP A 437 25.03 1.67 -7.12
CA ASP A 437 24.84 2.25 -5.79
C ASP A 437 23.37 2.40 -5.41
N SER A 438 22.44 2.28 -6.37
CA SER A 438 20.99 2.32 -6.13
C SER A 438 20.42 0.92 -6.00
N ASN A 439 19.64 0.68 -4.94
CA ASN A 439 18.94 -0.61 -4.76
C ASN A 439 17.64 -0.70 -5.54
N LEU A 440 17.05 0.43 -5.91
CA LEU A 440 15.81 0.47 -6.64
C LEU A 440 15.68 1.75 -7.49
N PHE A 441 14.80 1.71 -8.48
CA PHE A 441 14.37 2.87 -9.28
C PHE A 441 12.96 2.67 -9.84
N GLY A 442 12.20 3.76 -9.92
CA GLY A 442 10.82 3.74 -10.37
C GLY A 442 10.67 4.08 -11.85
N HIS A 443 9.68 3.48 -12.50
CA HIS A 443 9.20 3.80 -13.84
C HIS A 443 7.75 4.29 -13.74
N ILE A 444 7.50 5.50 -14.20
CA ILE A 444 6.17 6.12 -14.17
C ILE A 444 5.36 5.66 -15.37
N GLY A 445 4.26 4.96 -15.08
CA GLY A 445 3.28 4.52 -16.08
C GLY A 445 2.60 5.69 -16.80
N ALA A 446 2.22 5.47 -18.06
CA ALA A 446 1.58 6.50 -18.87
C ALA A 446 0.13 6.79 -18.44
N THR A 447 -0.56 5.81 -17.87
CA THR A 447 -1.98 5.89 -17.49
C THR A 447 -2.24 5.28 -16.12
N THR A 448 -3.29 5.74 -15.44
CA THR A 448 -3.74 5.18 -14.16
C THR A 448 -4.02 3.67 -14.24
N GLY A 449 -4.64 3.20 -15.33
CA GLY A 449 -4.93 1.77 -15.52
C GLY A 449 -3.70 0.88 -15.76
N SER A 450 -2.54 1.46 -16.03
CA SER A 450 -1.26 0.73 -16.19
C SER A 450 -0.21 1.13 -15.15
N ARG A 451 -0.59 1.86 -14.10
CA ARG A 451 0.36 2.41 -13.11
C ARG A 451 1.22 1.37 -12.40
N GLY A 452 0.69 0.17 -12.21
CA GLY A 452 1.41 -0.97 -11.60
C GLY A 452 2.21 -1.82 -12.58
N GLU A 453 2.19 -1.53 -13.89
CA GLU A 453 2.93 -2.29 -14.90
C GLU A 453 4.41 -1.91 -14.89
N LEU A 454 5.27 -2.81 -14.41
CA LEU A 454 6.74 -2.63 -14.44
C LEU A 454 7.17 -1.31 -13.78
N PHE A 455 6.49 -0.94 -12.69
CA PHE A 455 6.59 0.39 -12.10
C PHE A 455 7.83 0.57 -11.20
N LEU A 456 8.44 -0.53 -10.77
CA LEU A 456 9.58 -0.52 -9.85
C LEU A 456 10.56 -1.64 -10.19
N PHE A 457 11.85 -1.31 -10.22
CA PHE A 457 12.94 -2.23 -10.48
C PHE A 457 13.86 -2.31 -9.27
N PHE A 458 14.26 -3.52 -8.90
CA PHE A 458 15.18 -3.82 -7.81
C PHE A 458 16.54 -4.29 -8.33
N ASN A 459 17.60 -3.75 -7.74
CA ASN A 459 19.01 -4.14 -7.87
C ASN A 459 19.53 -4.52 -6.47
N ILE A 460 19.32 -5.77 -6.09
CA ILE A 460 19.56 -6.26 -4.71
C ILE A 460 20.44 -7.50 -4.65
N TYR A 461 20.86 -8.01 -5.82
CA TYR A 461 21.75 -9.14 -5.94
C TYR A 461 23.15 -8.67 -6.34
N LYS A 462 24.18 -9.43 -5.96
CA LYS A 462 25.56 -9.16 -6.40
C LYS A 462 25.76 -9.45 -7.90
N SER A 463 24.97 -10.39 -8.43
CA SER A 463 24.94 -10.74 -9.84
C SER A 463 24.20 -9.67 -10.67
N PRO A 464 24.49 -9.52 -11.97
CA PRO A 464 23.83 -8.56 -12.88
C PRO A 464 22.36 -8.95 -13.16
N VAL A 465 21.52 -8.83 -12.13
CA VAL A 465 20.11 -9.23 -12.14
C VAL A 465 19.25 -8.04 -11.74
N LEU A 466 18.24 -7.74 -12.57
CA LEU A 466 17.17 -6.82 -12.22
C LEU A 466 15.87 -7.59 -11.97
N MET A 467 15.11 -7.14 -10.98
CA MET A 467 13.77 -7.63 -10.69
C MET A 467 12.76 -6.50 -10.91
N ALA A 468 11.91 -6.60 -11.92
CA ALA A 468 10.81 -5.67 -12.15
C ALA A 468 9.53 -6.15 -11.45
N LEU A 469 8.77 -5.23 -10.89
CA LEU A 469 7.53 -5.51 -10.17
C LEU A 469 6.29 -5.18 -11.01
N VAL A 470 5.27 -6.02 -10.90
CA VAL A 470 3.96 -5.83 -11.52
C VAL A 470 2.88 -5.90 -10.44
N ALA A 471 2.26 -4.77 -10.11
CA ALA A 471 1.33 -4.58 -9.00
C ALA A 471 -0.07 -4.14 -9.46
N GLY A 472 -1.01 -4.05 -8.51
CA GLY A 472 -2.37 -3.55 -8.74
C GLY A 472 -3.12 -4.35 -9.81
N GLU A 473 -3.90 -3.67 -10.65
CA GLU A 473 -4.67 -4.30 -11.73
C GLU A 473 -3.76 -5.01 -12.77
N ALA A 474 -2.58 -4.42 -13.02
CA ALA A 474 -1.62 -4.94 -13.98
C ALA A 474 -1.14 -6.36 -13.61
N ALA A 475 -1.03 -6.69 -12.31
CA ALA A 475 -0.58 -8.00 -11.84
C ALA A 475 -1.47 -9.14 -12.37
N THR A 476 -2.79 -8.94 -12.43
CA THR A 476 -3.74 -9.94 -12.96
C THR A 476 -3.75 -9.95 -14.48
N ILE A 477 -3.71 -8.78 -15.12
CA ILE A 477 -3.77 -8.66 -16.58
C ILE A 477 -2.55 -9.32 -17.22
N MET A 478 -1.37 -9.08 -16.65
CA MET A 478 -0.08 -9.55 -17.19
C MET A 478 0.10 -11.06 -17.10
N GLU A 479 -0.62 -11.79 -16.23
CA GLU A 479 -0.53 -13.27 -16.22
C GLU A 479 -1.05 -13.90 -17.52
N ASN A 480 -1.95 -13.23 -18.23
CA ASN A 480 -2.49 -13.68 -19.53
C ASN A 480 -1.62 -13.27 -20.73
N VAL A 481 -0.49 -12.61 -20.47
CA VAL A 481 0.48 -12.18 -21.49
C VAL A 481 1.66 -13.14 -21.49
N SER A 482 2.24 -13.42 -22.66
CA SER A 482 3.40 -14.31 -22.79
C SER A 482 4.68 -13.69 -22.21
N ASP A 483 5.61 -14.54 -21.76
CA ASP A 483 6.88 -14.09 -21.19
C ASP A 483 7.66 -13.17 -22.13
N ASP A 484 7.77 -13.53 -23.42
CA ASP A 484 8.48 -12.73 -24.43
C ASP A 484 7.95 -11.31 -24.55
N VAL A 485 6.63 -11.12 -24.46
CA VAL A 485 6.00 -9.80 -24.56
C VAL A 485 6.28 -8.99 -23.30
N ILE A 486 6.19 -9.62 -22.11
CA ILE A 486 6.47 -8.96 -20.83
C ILE A 486 7.94 -8.53 -20.74
N VAL A 487 8.85 -9.44 -21.11
CA VAL A 487 10.29 -9.17 -21.18
C VAL A 487 10.57 -8.07 -22.21
N GLY A 488 9.95 -8.12 -23.39
CA GLY A 488 10.08 -7.07 -24.41
C GLY A 488 9.68 -5.68 -23.90
N ARG A 489 8.61 -5.60 -23.10
CA ARG A 489 8.20 -4.35 -22.42
C ARG A 489 9.22 -3.89 -21.38
N CYS A 490 9.76 -4.80 -20.57
CA CYS A 490 10.84 -4.48 -19.62
C CYS A 490 12.05 -3.91 -20.32
N ILE A 491 12.50 -4.55 -21.40
CA ILE A 491 13.66 -4.09 -22.18
C ILE A 491 13.38 -2.74 -22.82
N THR A 492 12.14 -2.47 -23.25
CA THR A 492 11.77 -1.15 -23.78
C THR A 492 11.88 -0.06 -22.70
N VAL A 493 11.35 -0.31 -21.50
CA VAL A 493 11.49 0.62 -20.36
C VAL A 493 12.96 0.88 -20.04
N LEU A 494 13.75 -0.19 -19.90
CA LEU A 494 15.18 -0.08 -19.60
C LEU A 494 15.95 0.67 -20.70
N LYS A 495 15.63 0.46 -21.99
CA LYS A 495 16.26 1.16 -23.11
C LYS A 495 15.95 2.66 -23.12
N ASN A 496 14.74 3.05 -22.70
CA ASN A 496 14.39 4.47 -22.57
C ASN A 496 15.20 5.12 -21.44
N ILE A 497 15.38 4.43 -20.32
CA ILE A 497 16.11 4.95 -19.14
C ILE A 497 17.63 4.98 -19.36
N PHE A 498 18.21 3.87 -19.81
CA PHE A 498 19.68 3.69 -19.86
C PHE A 498 20.27 3.84 -21.27
N GLY A 499 19.43 4.08 -22.28
CA GLY A 499 19.83 4.22 -23.68
C GLY A 499 19.86 2.89 -24.43
N ALA A 500 19.31 2.90 -25.65
CA ALA A 500 19.09 1.70 -26.46
C ALA A 500 20.36 0.88 -26.77
N SER A 501 21.51 1.54 -26.87
CA SER A 501 22.81 0.89 -27.14
C SER A 501 23.45 0.24 -25.90
N ASN A 502 23.02 0.61 -24.69
CA ASN A 502 23.62 0.14 -23.45
C ASN A 502 22.93 -1.14 -22.92
N VAL A 503 21.62 -1.24 -23.13
CA VAL A 503 20.79 -2.36 -22.64
C VAL A 503 20.96 -3.57 -23.53
N LEU A 504 21.46 -4.65 -22.93
CA LEU A 504 21.68 -5.93 -23.60
C LEU A 504 20.40 -6.78 -23.60
N THR A 505 20.38 -7.80 -24.46
CA THR A 505 19.39 -8.88 -24.34
C THR A 505 19.68 -9.67 -23.06
N PRO A 506 18.66 -9.98 -22.24
CA PRO A 506 18.86 -10.80 -21.06
C PRO A 506 19.24 -12.22 -21.47
N LYS A 507 20.13 -12.84 -20.70
CA LYS A 507 20.56 -14.23 -20.87
C LYS A 507 19.49 -15.21 -20.41
N GLU A 508 18.91 -14.91 -19.25
CA GLU A 508 17.86 -15.69 -18.63
C GLU A 508 16.77 -14.75 -18.15
N THR A 509 15.54 -15.23 -18.22
CA THR A 509 14.36 -14.46 -17.80
C THR A 509 13.34 -15.34 -17.14
N LEU A 510 12.67 -14.80 -16.12
CA LEU A 510 11.58 -15.50 -15.46
C LEU A 510 10.44 -14.54 -15.13
N VAL A 511 9.20 -14.99 -15.34
CA VAL A 511 8.00 -14.25 -14.96
C VAL A 511 7.17 -15.08 -13.98
N THR A 512 6.93 -14.55 -12.78
CA THR A 512 6.04 -15.21 -11.82
C THR A 512 4.58 -15.04 -12.20
N ARG A 513 3.73 -16.00 -11.85
CA ARG A 513 2.28 -15.95 -12.02
C ARG A 513 1.56 -16.55 -10.82
N TRP A 514 1.54 -15.80 -9.71
CA TRP A 514 1.08 -16.31 -8.42
C TRP A 514 -0.43 -16.60 -8.37
N LYS A 515 -1.25 -15.90 -9.16
CA LYS A 515 -2.71 -16.13 -9.18
C LYS A 515 -3.09 -17.41 -9.92
N THR A 516 -2.38 -17.72 -11.01
CA THR A 516 -2.57 -18.96 -11.77
C THR A 516 -1.82 -20.16 -11.16
N ASP A 517 -0.82 -19.94 -10.30
CA ASP A 517 -0.22 -20.99 -9.47
C ASP A 517 -1.31 -21.78 -8.73
N PRO A 518 -1.46 -23.08 -9.00
CA PRO A 518 -2.54 -23.85 -8.41
C PRO A 518 -2.35 -24.13 -6.92
N TRP A 519 -1.15 -23.91 -6.36
CA TRP A 519 -0.83 -24.15 -4.95
C TRP A 519 -0.90 -22.90 -4.09
N SER A 520 -0.90 -21.71 -4.70
CA SER A 520 -1.03 -20.42 -4.00
C SER A 520 -2.34 -19.71 -4.32
N LYS A 521 -2.73 -19.63 -5.61
CA LYS A 521 -3.92 -18.90 -6.10
C LYS A 521 -3.91 -17.40 -5.75
N GLY A 522 -2.73 -16.80 -5.67
CA GLY A 522 -2.46 -15.41 -5.33
C GLY A 522 -1.15 -15.28 -4.57
N ALA A 523 -0.83 -14.06 -4.13
CA ALA A 523 0.40 -13.76 -3.40
C ALA A 523 0.19 -13.85 -1.88
N PHE A 524 -0.59 -12.94 -1.29
CA PHE A 524 -0.83 -12.88 0.16
C PHE A 524 -2.14 -12.16 0.50
N SER A 525 -2.60 -12.26 1.76
CA SER A 525 -3.87 -11.67 2.19
C SER A 525 -3.84 -10.14 2.30
N TYR A 526 -5.03 -9.54 2.23
CA TYR A 526 -5.25 -8.11 2.49
C TYR A 526 -6.61 -7.91 3.17
N VAL A 527 -6.82 -6.76 3.83
CA VAL A 527 -8.11 -6.45 4.45
C VAL A 527 -9.06 -5.87 3.39
N GLY A 528 -9.95 -6.72 2.87
CA GLY A 528 -10.97 -6.34 1.89
C GLY A 528 -12.01 -5.39 2.47
N THR A 529 -12.74 -4.66 1.61
CA THR A 529 -13.76 -3.67 2.03
C THR A 529 -14.80 -4.19 3.02
N ALA A 530 -15.19 -5.46 2.92
CA ALA A 530 -16.13 -6.10 3.84
C ALA A 530 -15.45 -6.82 5.02
N ALA A 531 -14.12 -6.81 5.11
CA ALA A 531 -13.34 -7.51 6.11
C ALA A 531 -12.80 -6.56 7.19
N SER A 532 -12.31 -7.15 8.28
CA SER A 532 -11.62 -6.43 9.37
C SER A 532 -10.52 -7.29 9.96
N GLY A 533 -9.69 -6.72 10.84
CA GLY A 533 -8.66 -7.48 11.56
C GLY A 533 -9.20 -8.71 12.33
N ASN A 534 -10.46 -8.66 12.80
CA ASN A 534 -11.10 -9.78 13.49
C ASN A 534 -11.26 -11.02 12.60
N ASP A 535 -11.34 -10.85 11.28
CA ASP A 535 -11.45 -11.99 10.36
C ASP A 535 -10.19 -12.87 10.39
N TYR A 536 -8.99 -12.31 10.63
CA TYR A 536 -7.76 -13.10 10.86
C TYR A 536 -7.84 -13.93 12.15
N ASP A 537 -8.41 -13.37 13.21
CA ASP A 537 -8.62 -14.07 14.48
C ASP A 537 -9.59 -15.24 14.29
N VAL A 538 -10.69 -15.01 13.55
CA VAL A 538 -11.66 -16.06 13.22
C VAL A 538 -11.04 -17.13 12.32
N MET A 539 -10.16 -16.77 11.37
CA MET A 539 -9.39 -17.74 10.59
C MET A 539 -8.56 -18.68 11.48
N ALA A 540 -7.97 -18.17 12.56
CA ALA A 540 -7.16 -18.95 13.50
C ALA A 540 -7.94 -19.87 14.46
N ILE A 541 -9.29 -19.77 14.51
CA ILE A 541 -10.11 -20.61 15.40
C ILE A 541 -10.05 -22.08 14.94
N PRO A 542 -9.61 -23.02 15.81
CA PRO A 542 -9.60 -24.44 15.48
C PRO A 542 -11.01 -25.04 15.53
N LEU A 543 -11.23 -26.12 14.80
CA LEU A 543 -12.52 -26.80 14.68
C LEU A 543 -12.49 -28.15 15.40
N ASN A 544 -13.47 -28.34 16.28
CA ASN A 544 -13.84 -29.64 16.83
C ASN A 544 -14.96 -30.26 15.97
N TYR A 545 -15.23 -31.56 16.14
CA TYR A 545 -16.25 -32.26 15.35
C TYR A 545 -17.66 -31.66 15.51
N ALA A 546 -18.02 -31.13 16.69
CA ALA A 546 -19.35 -30.55 16.93
C ALA A 546 -19.59 -29.24 16.17
N ALA A 547 -18.51 -28.49 15.86
CA ALA A 547 -18.60 -27.29 15.04
C ALA A 547 -19.17 -27.59 13.64
N PHE A 548 -18.99 -28.82 13.14
CA PHE A 548 -19.52 -29.28 11.86
C PHE A 548 -20.98 -29.75 11.94
N THR A 549 -21.44 -30.23 13.09
CA THR A 549 -22.78 -30.85 13.24
C THR A 549 -23.88 -29.90 13.71
N ASN A 550 -23.52 -28.78 14.34
CA ASN A 550 -24.50 -27.86 14.95
C ASN A 550 -25.13 -26.84 13.97
N CYS A 551 -24.95 -27.00 12.66
CA CYS A 551 -25.48 -26.09 11.63
C CYS A 551 -26.91 -26.45 11.12
N THR A 552 -27.70 -27.27 11.82
CA THR A 552 -29.05 -27.70 11.36
C THR A 552 -30.25 -27.18 12.16
N THR A 553 -30.14 -26.13 12.98
CA THR A 553 -31.33 -25.53 13.61
C THR A 553 -31.42 -24.02 13.40
N ASN A 554 -32.34 -23.64 12.51
CA ASN A 554 -32.83 -22.28 12.32
C ASN A 554 -33.36 -21.67 13.63
N GLY A 555 -32.99 -20.41 13.87
CA GLY A 555 -33.82 -19.35 14.47
C GLY A 555 -34.60 -19.66 15.74
N SER A 556 -34.09 -19.19 16.87
CA SER A 556 -34.86 -18.37 17.83
C SER A 556 -33.97 -17.97 18.99
N GLU A 557 -33.78 -16.65 19.13
CA GLU A 557 -33.46 -16.06 20.43
C GLU A 557 -34.52 -16.53 21.43
N THR A 558 -34.09 -17.27 22.45
CA THR A 558 -34.89 -17.43 23.67
C THR A 558 -34.00 -17.15 24.87
N THR A 559 -34.31 -16.00 25.47
CA THR A 559 -33.93 -15.58 26.81
C THR A 559 -33.93 -16.73 27.81
N SER A 560 -32.80 -16.91 28.47
CA SER A 560 -32.61 -17.82 29.60
C SER A 560 -33.49 -17.42 30.79
N ASN A 561 -34.53 -18.20 31.06
CA ASN A 561 -35.12 -18.32 32.39
C ASN A 561 -34.79 -19.70 32.94
N GLY A 562 -34.03 -19.73 34.03
CA GLY A 562 -33.61 -20.94 34.70
C GLY A 562 -34.78 -21.63 35.41
N ASN A 563 -34.84 -22.95 35.26
CA ASN A 563 -35.29 -23.83 36.33
C ASN A 563 -34.56 -25.18 36.23
N ASN A 564 -33.94 -25.54 37.35
CA ASN A 564 -33.20 -26.77 37.58
C ASN A 564 -34.12 -27.99 37.59
N THR A 565 -33.67 -29.11 37.02
CA THR A 565 -33.69 -30.44 37.68
C THR A 565 -32.79 -31.47 36.97
N SER A 566 -31.72 -31.85 37.67
CA SER A 566 -31.10 -33.19 37.78
C SER A 566 -30.80 -34.03 36.53
N SER A 567 -29.50 -34.18 36.23
CA SER A 567 -28.81 -35.50 36.27
C SER A 567 -27.30 -35.35 35.99
N SER A 568 -26.54 -35.34 37.08
CA SER A 568 -25.08 -35.38 37.09
C SER A 568 -24.61 -36.79 36.70
N THR A 569 -24.06 -36.98 35.50
CA THR A 569 -23.15 -38.11 35.17
C THR A 569 -22.45 -38.02 33.80
N ASN A 570 -22.74 -37.05 32.93
CA ASN A 570 -21.89 -36.80 31.76
C ASN A 570 -20.81 -35.79 32.12
N GLN A 571 -19.63 -36.28 32.53
CA GLN A 571 -18.39 -35.53 32.41
C GLN A 571 -18.39 -34.80 31.06
N GLN A 572 -18.24 -33.48 31.08
CA GLN A 572 -17.91 -32.67 29.91
C GLN A 572 -16.72 -33.34 29.21
N ARG A 573 -16.97 -34.15 28.17
CA ARG A 573 -15.92 -34.51 27.24
C ARG A 573 -15.45 -33.19 26.65
N LYS A 574 -14.29 -32.72 27.11
CA LYS A 574 -13.61 -31.55 26.58
C LYS A 574 -13.62 -31.71 25.06
N LEU A 575 -14.28 -30.80 24.34
CA LEU A 575 -14.39 -30.87 22.89
C LEU A 575 -12.98 -30.73 22.30
N VAL A 576 -12.41 -31.86 21.89
CA VAL A 576 -11.06 -31.93 21.30
C VAL A 576 -11.13 -31.33 19.91
N SER A 577 -10.37 -30.27 19.65
CA SER A 577 -10.23 -29.72 18.30
C SER A 577 -9.38 -30.65 17.45
N ARG A 578 -9.76 -30.84 16.19
CA ARG A 578 -9.13 -31.80 15.28
C ARG A 578 -8.56 -31.14 14.03
N LEU A 579 -9.08 -29.97 13.64
CA LEU A 579 -8.59 -29.20 12.50
C LEU A 579 -8.16 -27.80 12.97
N PHE A 580 -6.87 -27.51 12.85
CA PHE A 580 -6.24 -26.25 13.23
C PHE A 580 -5.84 -25.46 11.98
N PHE A 581 -5.62 -24.15 12.12
CA PHE A 581 -5.27 -23.27 10.99
C PHE A 581 -4.10 -22.37 11.36
N ALA A 582 -3.06 -22.41 10.52
CA ALA A 582 -1.91 -21.49 10.56
C ALA A 582 -1.63 -20.95 9.15
N GLY A 583 -0.68 -20.03 9.07
CA GLY A 583 -0.33 -19.30 7.86
C GLY A 583 -0.54 -17.81 8.04
N GLU A 584 -0.02 -17.04 7.07
CA GLU A 584 -0.04 -15.57 7.09
C GLU A 584 -1.47 -15.00 7.28
N HIS A 585 -2.47 -15.66 6.71
CA HIS A 585 -3.88 -15.25 6.78
C HIS A 585 -4.59 -15.65 8.09
N THR A 586 -3.84 -16.03 9.12
CA THR A 586 -4.37 -16.45 10.44
C THR A 586 -3.78 -15.64 11.59
N ILE A 587 -3.04 -14.57 11.32
CA ILE A 587 -2.41 -13.74 12.35
C ILE A 587 -2.72 -12.27 12.10
N ARG A 588 -3.50 -11.67 13.00
CA ARG A 588 -4.03 -10.32 12.82
C ARG A 588 -2.98 -9.23 12.80
N ASN A 589 -1.98 -9.31 13.67
CA ASN A 589 -1.02 -8.21 13.87
C ASN A 589 0.16 -8.27 12.90
N TYR A 590 0.32 -9.37 12.15
CA TYR A 590 1.42 -9.57 11.21
C TYR A 590 0.94 -10.35 9.97
N PRO A 591 -0.17 -9.97 9.32
CA PRO A 591 -0.67 -10.69 8.15
C PRO A 591 0.33 -10.57 6.99
N ALA A 592 0.13 -11.30 5.89
CA ALA A 592 0.86 -11.11 4.63
C ALA A 592 2.41 -11.24 4.69
N THR A 593 2.97 -11.76 5.78
CA THR A 593 4.42 -11.75 6.01
C THR A 593 4.98 -13.13 6.35
N VAL A 594 6.29 -13.31 6.11
CA VAL A 594 7.02 -14.53 6.51
C VAL A 594 7.06 -14.69 8.02
N HIS A 595 7.33 -13.59 8.76
CA HIS A 595 7.34 -13.63 10.22
C HIS A 595 5.96 -13.89 10.80
N GLY A 596 4.89 -13.38 10.19
CA GLY A 596 3.52 -13.73 10.54
C GLY A 596 3.24 -15.21 10.37
N ALA A 597 3.61 -15.78 9.22
CA ALA A 597 3.48 -17.22 8.98
C ALA A 597 4.26 -18.04 10.03
N LEU A 598 5.50 -17.66 10.34
CA LEU A 598 6.31 -18.28 11.39
C LEU A 598 5.63 -18.23 12.76
N LEU A 599 5.17 -17.06 13.19
CA LEU A 599 4.51 -16.86 14.49
C LEU A 599 3.18 -17.64 14.57
N SER A 600 2.41 -17.69 13.49
CA SER A 600 1.18 -18.49 13.43
C SER A 600 1.46 -20.00 13.59
N GLY A 601 2.57 -20.49 13.02
CA GLY A 601 3.00 -21.87 13.18
C GLY A 601 3.38 -22.19 14.63
N LEU A 602 4.17 -21.33 15.27
CA LEU A 602 4.53 -21.46 16.69
C LEU A 602 3.29 -21.46 17.59
N ARG A 603 2.34 -20.56 17.33
CA ARG A 603 1.06 -20.48 18.05
C ARG A 603 0.28 -21.78 17.98
N GLU A 604 0.08 -22.33 16.77
CA GLU A 604 -0.70 -23.57 16.62
C GLU A 604 0.05 -24.79 17.15
N ALA A 605 1.39 -24.84 17.03
CA ALA A 605 2.19 -25.90 17.63
C ALA A 605 1.99 -25.96 19.16
N SER A 606 2.01 -24.80 19.85
CA SER A 606 1.72 -24.72 21.29
C SER A 606 0.30 -25.18 21.61
N LYS A 607 -0.72 -24.68 20.89
CA LYS A 607 -2.12 -25.07 21.11
C LYS A 607 -2.35 -26.57 20.94
N ILE A 608 -1.74 -27.18 19.92
CA ILE A 608 -1.83 -28.61 19.65
C ILE A 608 -1.13 -29.38 20.78
N ALA A 609 0.08 -28.98 21.18
CA ALA A 609 0.80 -29.60 22.30
C ALA A 609 0.01 -29.52 23.61
N ASP A 610 -0.52 -28.35 23.97
CA ASP A 610 -1.34 -28.14 25.17
C ASP A 610 -2.59 -29.03 25.18
N GLN A 611 -3.18 -29.30 24.02
CA GLN A 611 -4.37 -30.13 23.90
C GLN A 611 -4.06 -31.63 23.98
N PHE A 612 -3.00 -32.11 23.32
CA PHE A 612 -2.72 -33.54 23.15
C PHE A 612 -1.66 -34.10 24.10
N ILE A 613 -0.70 -33.27 24.52
CA ILE A 613 0.39 -33.63 25.43
C ILE A 613 0.10 -33.09 26.84
N GLY A 614 -0.71 -32.02 26.93
CA GLY A 614 -0.96 -31.29 28.17
C GLY A 614 0.11 -30.23 28.40
N SER A 615 -0.22 -29.19 29.18
CA SER A 615 0.73 -28.12 29.52
C SER A 615 1.49 -28.50 30.80
N PRO A 616 2.78 -28.88 30.73
CA PRO A 616 3.63 -28.85 31.91
C PRO A 616 3.85 -27.37 32.27
N VAL A 617 3.36 -27.01 33.46
CA VAL A 617 3.35 -25.64 34.05
C VAL A 617 4.59 -24.82 33.76
#